data_AF-A0A554JXI0-F1
#
_entry.id   AF-A0A554JXI0-F1
#
_cell.length_a   1.000
_cell.length_b   1.000
_cell.length_c   1.000
_cell.angle_alpha   90.00
_cell.angle_beta   90.00
_cell.angle_gamma   90.00
#
_symmetry.space_group_name_H-M   'P 1'
#
loop_
_entity.id
_entity.type
_entity.pdbx_description
1 polymer ?
#
loop_
_entity_poly.entity_id
_entity_poly.type
_entity_poly.pdbx_seq_one_letter_code
_entity_poly.pdbx_strand_id
1 'polypeptide(L)' 'MEYTNTDSVPESGAYVCTSCGDTQEFEAGDDFVICDACGDESAGWEPQVTEGAEEGLGEEER' A
#
# COMPACT_ATOMS: atom_id res chain seq x y z
N MET A 1 2.32 -0.80 -10.35
CA MET A 1 3.32 0.27 -10.22
C MET A 1 4.11 -0.12 -8.99
N GLU A 2 5.42 -0.35 -9.12
CA GLU A 2 6.25 -0.79 -7.99
C GLU A 2 6.77 0.46 -7.25
N TYR A 3 6.49 0.55 -5.96
CA TYR A 3 6.95 1.65 -5.09
C TYR A 3 8.19 1.20 -4.32
N THR A 4 9.22 2.05 -4.23
CA THR A 4 10.43 1.76 -3.45
C THR A 4 10.32 2.31 -2.03
N ASN A 5 11.18 1.86 -1.11
CA ASN A 5 11.29 2.36 0.28
C ASN A 5 11.57 3.88 0.43
N THR A 6 11.80 4.59 -0.67
CA THR A 6 12.02 6.04 -0.66
C THR A 6 10.81 6.81 -1.18
N ASP A 7 9.75 6.11 -1.58
CA ASP A 7 8.52 6.72 -2.06
C ASP A 7 7.54 6.93 -0.90
N SER A 8 6.73 7.98 -1.01
CA SER A 8 5.71 8.27 -0.01
C SER A 8 4.43 7.54 -0.36
N VAL A 9 3.78 6.99 0.65
CA VAL A 9 2.56 6.20 0.54
C VAL A 9 1.46 7.08 -0.04
N PRO A 10 0.91 6.75 -1.23
CA PRO A 10 -0.08 7.59 -1.88
C PRO A 10 -1.41 7.57 -1.13
N GLU A 11 -1.81 6.40 -0.62
CA GLU A 11 -3.10 6.17 0.04
C GLU A 11 -2.93 5.23 1.24
N SER A 12 -3.65 5.48 2.33
CA SER A 12 -3.60 4.63 3.51
C SER A 12 -4.25 3.28 3.21
N GLY A 13 -3.58 2.19 3.56
CA GLY A 13 -4.11 0.85 3.33
C GLY A 13 -3.09 -0.25 3.57
N ALA A 14 -3.50 -1.48 3.27
CA ALA A 14 -2.63 -2.63 3.30
C ALA A 14 -1.80 -2.70 2.01
N TYR A 15 -0.49 -2.86 2.15
CA TYR A 15 0.43 -3.07 1.06
C TYR A 15 1.14 -4.41 1.24
N VAL A 16 1.35 -5.10 0.12
CA VAL A 16 2.08 -6.36 0.06
C VAL A 16 3.51 -6.12 -0.41
N CYS A 17 4.47 -6.69 0.31
CA CYS A 17 5.86 -6.70 -0.06
C CYS A 17 6.07 -7.60 -1.29
N THR A 18 6.60 -7.06 -2.38
CA THR A 18 6.81 -7.83 -3.63
C THR A 18 7.88 -8.91 -3.51
N SER A 19 8.77 -8.78 -2.51
CA SER A 19 9.91 -9.68 -2.32
C SER A 19 9.53 -10.96 -1.57
N CYS A 20 8.70 -10.86 -0.52
CA CYS A 20 8.31 -12.02 0.30
C CYS A 20 6.81 -12.29 0.38
N GLY A 21 5.97 -11.35 -0.06
CA GLY A 21 4.52 -11.46 0.03
C GLY A 21 3.95 -11.13 1.41
N ASP A 22 4.75 -10.56 2.32
CA ASP A 22 4.28 -10.11 3.62
C ASP A 22 3.44 -8.83 3.50
N THR A 23 2.38 -8.71 4.30
CA THR A 23 1.45 -7.58 4.25
C THR A 23 1.68 -6.63 5.42
N GLN A 24 1.83 -5.34 5.13
CA GLN A 24 1.95 -4.28 6.13
C GLN A 24 0.98 -3.14 5.83
N GLU A 25 0.46 -2.52 6.88
CA GLU A 25 -0.43 -1.35 6.76
C GLU A 25 0.40 -0.08 6.77
N PHE A 26 0.12 0.82 5.83
CA PHE A 26 0.74 2.13 5.70
C PHE A 26 -0.31 3.23 5.72
N GLU A 27 0.06 4.40 6.24
CA GLU A 27 -0.78 5.60 6.23
C GLU A 27 -0.42 6.51 5.06
N ALA A 28 -1.41 7.19 4.48
CA ALA A 28 -1.18 8.12 3.37
C ALA A 28 -0.24 9.25 3.80
N GLY A 29 0.81 9.48 3.03
CA GLY A 29 1.84 10.48 3.32
C GLY A 29 2.93 10.01 4.28
N ASP A 30 2.86 8.77 4.78
CA ASP A 30 4.01 8.12 5.42
C ASP A 30 5.01 7.63 4.36
N ASP A 31 6.19 7.17 4.76
CA ASP A 31 7.22 6.68 3.84
C ASP A 31 7.23 5.15 3.85
N PHE A 32 7.31 4.52 2.67
CA PHE A 32 7.40 3.06 2.62
C PHE A 32 8.66 2.58 3.35
N VAL A 33 8.55 1.69 4.34
CA VAL A 33 9.71 1.19 5.10
C VAL A 33 10.23 -0.12 4.52
N ILE A 34 11.45 -0.53 4.91
CA ILE A 34 11.98 -1.85 4.57
C ILE A 34 11.08 -2.90 5.23
N CYS A 35 10.67 -3.91 4.46
CA CYS A 35 9.87 -5.01 4.99
C CYS A 35 10.67 -5.79 6.05
N ASP A 36 10.19 -5.79 7.30
CA ASP A 36 10.86 -6.46 8.42
C ASP A 36 10.92 -7.99 8.25
N ALA A 37 9.96 -8.57 7.51
CA ALA A 37 9.87 -10.01 7.29
C ALA A 37 10.99 -10.56 6.40
N CYS A 38 11.34 -9.86 5.31
CA CYS A 38 12.44 -10.27 4.42
C CYS A 38 13.73 -9.48 4.64
N GLY A 39 13.66 -8.27 5.21
CA GLY A 39 14.79 -7.37 5.39
C GLY A 39 15.42 -6.90 4.08
N ASP A 40 14.70 -6.99 2.95
CA ASP A 40 15.23 -6.68 1.64
C ASP A 40 15.03 -5.19 1.33
N GLU A 41 16.14 -4.43 1.27
CA GLU A 41 16.15 -2.99 1.00
C GLU A 41 15.69 -2.64 -0.42
N SER A 42 15.67 -3.62 -1.33
CA SER A 42 15.16 -3.47 -2.69
C SER A 42 13.71 -3.97 -2.83
N ALA A 43 13.09 -4.43 -1.74
CA ALA A 43 11.69 -4.83 -1.78
C ALA A 43 10.80 -3.64 -2.13
N GLY A 44 9.92 -3.87 -3.10
CA GLY A 44 8.85 -2.94 -3.42
C GLY A 44 7.61 -3.21 -2.58
N TRP A 45 6.74 -2.21 -2.51
CA TRP A 45 5.39 -2.34 -1.96
C TRP A 45 4.37 -2.21 -3.07
N GLU A 46 3.35 -3.06 -3.05
CA GLU A 46 2.19 -2.96 -3.93
C GLU A 46 0.93 -2.84 -3.08
N PRO A 47 -0.01 -1.94 -3.40
CA PRO A 47 -1.26 -1.85 -2.66
C PRO A 47 -1.97 -3.20 -2.78
N GLN A 48 -2.30 -3.80 -1.64
CA GLN A 48 -3.19 -4.94 -1.61
C GLN A 48 -4.58 -4.40 -1.94
N VAL A 49 -4.92 -4.42 -3.22
CA VAL A 49 -6.25 -4.07 -3.71
C VAL A 49 -7.22 -5.10 -3.14
N THR A 50 -7.72 -4.84 -1.95
CA THR A 50 -8.96 -5.46 -1.50
C THR A 50 -10.04 -4.81 -2.36
N GLU A 51 -10.53 -5.52 -3.37
CA GLU A 51 -11.74 -5.21 -4.13
C GLU A 51 -12.95 -5.05 -3.16
N GLY A 52 -12.99 -3.93 -2.44
CA GLY A 52 -13.89 -3.72 -1.31
C GLY A 52 -13.82 -2.33 -0.67
N ALA A 53 -13.20 -1.35 -1.35
CA ALA A 53 -13.29 0.07 -0.98
C ALA A 53 -13.70 0.93 -2.19
N GLU A 54 -14.60 0.43 -3.01
CA GLU A 54 -15.46 1.21 -3.90
C GLU A 54 -16.87 1.19 -3.25
N GLU A 55 -17.65 2.25 -3.05
CA GLU A 55 -17.56 3.67 -3.36
C GLU A 55 -18.56 4.36 -2.40
N GLY A 56 -18.06 5.19 -1.49
CA GLY A 56 -18.89 6.21 -0.84
C GLY A 56 -19.08 7.41 -1.77
N LEU A 57 -19.62 7.21 -2.97
CA LEU A 57 -20.06 8.30 -3.85
C LEU A 57 -21.58 8.34 -3.78
N GLY A 58 -22.09 9.21 -2.91
CA GLY A 58 -23.51 9.50 -2.84
C GLY A 58 -24.00 10.08 -4.16
N GLU A 59 -24.86 9.33 -4.85
CA GLU A 59 -25.68 9.86 -5.92
C GLU A 59 -26.97 10.41 -5.30
N GLU A 60 -26.91 11.65 -4.81
CA GLU A 60 -28.09 12.44 -4.46
C GLU A 60 -28.57 13.24 -5.67
N GLU A 61 -29.44 12.67 -6.50
CA GLU A 61 -30.27 13.48 -7.40
C GLU A 61 -31.68 12.92 -7.61
N ARG A 62 -32.58 13.45 -6.77
CA ARG A 62 -34.04 13.71 -6.91
C ARG A 62 -34.96 12.69 -7.60
#